data_AF-A0A1I5LL19-F1
#
_entry.id   AF-A0A1I5LL19-F1
#
_cell.length_a   1.000
_cell.length_b   1.000
_cell.length_c   1.000
_cell.angle_alpha   90.00
_cell.angle_beta   90.00
_cell.angle_gamma   90.00
#
_symmetry.space_group_name_H-M   'P 1'
#
loop_
_entity.id
_entity.type
_entity.pdbx_description
1 polymer ?
#
loop_
_entity_poly.entity_id
_entity_poly.type
_entity_poly.pdbx_seq_one_letter_code
_entity_poly.pdbx_strand_id
1 'polypeptide(L)'
;MTGIGVELLGVIAVGVGAAALLYAGMHLLRKLGLAPARWLLPAGIGLAMVGYAVWNDYAWYDRAVARLPAGAQILLVGRDSQPWAPWTYLAPVVIRFAALDPAGISETAEGTRRAGITLVERRGPTLVVPQEFDCAKGLVRPARGAWSPPGPSDPAYSVVCGGGG
;
A
#
# COMPACT_ATOMS: atom_id res chain seq x y z
N MET A 1 6.88 -14.51 1.15
CA MET A 1 5.62 -15.10 0.61
C MET A 1 4.98 -14.05 -0.28
N THR A 2 4.70 -14.38 -1.54
CA THR A 2 4.01 -13.47 -2.46
C THR A 2 2.64 -13.12 -1.88
N GLY A 3 2.28 -11.83 -1.84
CA GLY A 3 1.07 -11.35 -1.14
C GLY A 3 -0.22 -12.06 -1.56
N ILE A 4 -0.26 -12.58 -2.80
CA ILE A 4 -1.39 -13.31 -3.39
C ILE A 4 -1.82 -14.52 -2.53
N GLY A 5 -0.87 -15.26 -1.95
CA GLY A 5 -1.20 -16.45 -1.16
C GLY A 5 -2.00 -16.13 0.11
N VAL A 6 -1.63 -15.04 0.80
CA VAL A 6 -2.29 -14.61 2.04
C VAL A 6 -3.67 -14.02 1.74
N GLU A 7 -3.82 -13.32 0.62
CA GLU A 7 -5.12 -12.78 0.18
C GLU A 7 -6.13 -13.90 -0.10
N LEU A 8 -5.72 -14.96 -0.80
CA LEU A 8 -6.58 -16.11 -1.09
C LEU A 8 -7.00 -16.84 0.19
N LEU A 9 -6.06 -17.10 1.10
CA LEU A 9 -6.38 -17.72 2.39
C LEU A 9 -7.37 -16.87 3.20
N GLY A 10 -7.17 -15.55 3.21
CA GLY A 10 -8.09 -14.62 3.86
C GLY A 10 -9.49 -14.65 3.25
N VAL A 11 -9.60 -14.61 1.93
CA VAL A 11 -10.89 -14.69 1.22
C VAL A 11 -11.61 -16.01 1.51
N ILE A 12 -10.89 -17.14 1.49
CA ILE A 12 -11.45 -18.46 1.80
C ILE A 12 -11.91 -18.51 3.26
N ALA A 13 -11.09 -18.02 4.19
CA ALA A 13 -11.45 -17.98 5.61
C ALA A 13 -12.70 -17.13 5.86
N VAL A 14 -12.82 -15.96 5.22
CA VAL A 14 -14.02 -15.12 5.27
C VAL A 14 -15.22 -15.84 4.66
N GLY A 15 -15.05 -16.52 3.51
CA GLY A 15 -16.12 -17.28 2.87
C GLY A 15 -16.68 -18.39 3.78
N VAL A 16 -15.80 -19.16 4.42
CA VAL A 16 -16.18 -20.21 5.37
C VAL A 16 -16.87 -19.61 6.61
N GLY A 17 -16.31 -18.54 7.17
CA GLY A 17 -16.91 -17.86 8.33
C GLY A 17 -18.30 -17.28 8.02
N ALA A 18 -18.44 -16.61 6.87
CA ALA A 18 -19.72 -16.09 6.40
C ALA A 18 -20.73 -17.22 6.17
N ALA A 19 -20.31 -18.34 5.57
CA ALA A 19 -21.17 -19.50 5.35
C ALA A 19 -21.71 -20.05 6.67
N ALA A 20 -20.85 -20.21 7.69
CA ALA A 20 -21.24 -20.69 9.01
C ALA A 20 -22.25 -19.74 9.69
N LEU A 21 -21.95 -18.44 9.71
CA LEU A 21 -22.81 -17.42 10.33
C LEU A 21 -24.16 -17.29 9.64
N LEU A 22 -24.17 -17.22 8.31
CA LEU A 22 -25.41 -17.11 7.52
C LEU A 22 -26.25 -18.39 7.63
N TYR A 23 -25.62 -19.57 7.62
CA TYR A 23 -26.32 -20.84 7.82
C TYR A 23 -26.99 -20.88 9.20
N ALA A 24 -26.26 -20.54 10.26
CA ALA A 24 -26.79 -20.49 11.63
C ALA A 24 -27.95 -19.48 11.75
N GLY A 25 -27.78 -18.28 11.20
CA GLY A 25 -28.80 -17.24 11.19
C GLY A 25 -30.07 -17.67 10.45
N MET A 26 -29.95 -18.23 9.24
CA MET A 26 -31.10 -18.76 8.51
C MET A 26 -31.77 -19.93 9.24
N HIS A 27 -30.99 -20.80 9.88
CA HIS A 27 -31.55 -21.90 10.67
C HIS A 27 -32.38 -21.37 11.85
N LEU A 28 -31.89 -20.32 12.53
CA LEU A 28 -32.65 -19.63 13.57
C LEU A 28 -33.93 -18.97 13.03
N LEU A 29 -33.84 -18.26 11.90
CA LEU A 29 -35.00 -17.64 11.26
C LEU A 29 -36.09 -18.68 10.92
N ARG A 30 -35.70 -19.85 10.42
CA ARG A 30 -36.63 -20.97 10.18
C ARG A 30 -37.30 -21.45 11.46
N LYS A 31 -36.57 -21.53 12.58
CA LYS A 31 -37.16 -21.88 13.89
C LYS A 31 -38.15 -20.82 14.39
N LEU A 32 -37.96 -19.57 14.02
CA LEU A 32 -38.87 -18.46 14.35
C LEU A 32 -40.08 -18.37 13.38
N GLY A 33 -40.27 -19.35 12.49
CA GLY A 33 -41.38 -19.39 11.54
C GLY A 33 -41.18 -18.55 10.27
N LEU A 34 -39.99 -17.97 10.07
CA LEU A 34 -39.66 -17.21 8.87
C LEU A 34 -39.06 -18.13 7.79
N ALA A 35 -39.36 -17.85 6.53
CA ALA A 35 -38.83 -18.61 5.38
C ALA A 35 -37.80 -17.76 4.61
N PRO A 36 -36.52 -17.70 5.03
CA PRO A 36 -35.51 -16.93 4.31
C PRO A 36 -35.29 -17.50 2.90
N ALA A 37 -35.14 -16.60 1.91
CA ALA A 37 -34.94 -17.00 0.53
C ALA A 37 -33.61 -17.76 0.36
N ARG A 38 -33.64 -18.85 -0.42
CA ARG A 38 -32.50 -19.78 -0.56
C ARG A 38 -31.26 -19.14 -1.19
N TRP A 39 -31.44 -18.10 -1.99
CA TRP A 39 -30.35 -17.38 -2.65
C TRP A 39 -29.56 -16.46 -1.70
N LEU A 40 -30.10 -16.14 -0.51
CA LEU A 40 -29.44 -15.26 0.45
C LEU A 40 -28.12 -15.85 0.97
N LEU A 41 -28.04 -17.18 1.09
CA LEU A 41 -26.81 -17.84 1.53
C LEU A 41 -25.66 -17.65 0.53
N PRO A 42 -25.76 -18.11 -0.73
CA PRO A 42 -24.67 -17.91 -1.68
C PRO A 42 -24.41 -16.42 -1.98
N ALA A 43 -25.46 -15.58 -2.03
CA ALA A 43 -25.29 -14.14 -2.24
C ALA A 43 -24.56 -13.47 -1.07
N GLY A 44 -24.92 -13.80 0.17
CA GLY A 44 -24.27 -13.25 1.37
C GLY A 44 -22.81 -13.70 1.49
N ILE A 45 -22.50 -14.97 1.17
CA ILE A 45 -21.12 -15.47 1.14
C ILE A 45 -20.32 -14.70 0.07
N GLY A 46 -20.85 -14.61 -1.16
CA GLY A 46 -20.18 -13.88 -2.24
C GLY A 46 -19.95 -12.40 -1.91
N LEU A 47 -20.95 -11.75 -1.32
CA LEU A 47 -20.84 -10.35 -0.89
C LEU A 47 -19.78 -10.18 0.22
N ALA A 48 -19.71 -11.10 1.18
CA ALA A 48 -18.69 -11.06 2.23
C ALA A 48 -17.27 -11.22 1.65
N MET A 49 -17.09 -12.13 0.69
CA MET A 49 -15.81 -12.35 0.03
C MET A 49 -15.36 -11.12 -0.79
N VAL A 50 -16.28 -10.53 -1.57
CA VAL A 50 -16.00 -9.29 -2.33
C VAL A 50 -15.72 -8.14 -1.39
N GLY A 51 -16.53 -7.97 -0.33
CA GLY A 51 -16.33 -6.94 0.68
C GLY A 51 -14.97 -7.04 1.37
N TYR A 52 -14.53 -8.26 1.71
CA TYR A 52 -13.19 -8.48 2.25
C TYR A 52 -12.09 -8.14 1.25
N ALA A 53 -12.23 -8.52 -0.03
CA ALA A 53 -11.25 -8.18 -1.06
C ALA A 53 -11.11 -6.66 -1.20
N VAL A 54 -12.24 -5.93 -1.28
CA VAL A 54 -12.24 -4.47 -1.32
C VAL A 54 -11.61 -3.88 -0.07
N TRP A 55 -12.00 -4.33 1.12
CA TRP A 55 -11.41 -3.84 2.37
C TRP A 55 -9.89 -4.06 2.40
N ASN A 56 -9.43 -5.26 2.03
CA ASN A 56 -8.02 -5.60 2.00
C ASN A 56 -7.25 -4.74 0.99
N ASP A 57 -7.88 -4.41 -0.15
CA ASP A 57 -7.37 -3.52 -1.20
C ASP A 57 -7.19 -2.07 -0.73
N TYR A 58 -7.99 -1.56 0.20
CA TYR A 58 -7.83 -0.20 0.73
C TYR A 58 -6.94 -0.18 1.99
N ALA A 59 -7.06 -1.18 2.86
CA ALA A 59 -6.32 -1.25 4.12
C ALA A 59 -4.83 -1.62 3.97
N TRP A 60 -4.38 -1.99 2.77
CA TRP A 60 -2.98 -2.40 2.58
C TRP A 60 -1.99 -1.25 2.81
N TYR A 61 -2.33 -0.02 2.40
CA TYR A 61 -1.41 1.12 2.45
C TYR A 61 -1.05 1.44 3.91
N ASP A 62 -2.06 1.59 4.77
CA ASP A 62 -1.85 1.86 6.20
C ASP A 62 -1.05 0.74 6.86
N ARG A 63 -1.35 -0.52 6.53
CA ARG A 63 -0.59 -1.68 7.00
C ARG A 63 0.86 -1.70 6.51
N ALA A 64 1.13 -1.17 5.31
CA ALA A 64 2.47 -1.09 4.76
C ALA A 64 3.27 0.05 5.41
N VAL A 65 2.65 1.23 5.58
CA VAL A 65 3.25 2.38 6.28
C VAL A 65 3.58 2.03 7.73
N ALA A 66 2.69 1.32 8.43
CA ALA A 66 2.92 0.88 9.80
C ALA A 66 4.09 -0.09 9.99
N ARG A 67 4.65 -0.65 8.90
CA ARG A 67 5.84 -1.52 8.94
C ARG A 67 7.14 -0.76 8.65
N LEU A 68 7.08 0.51 8.26
CA LEU A 68 8.27 1.32 8.05
C LEU A 68 8.99 1.62 9.37
N PRO A 69 10.29 1.93 9.33
CA PRO A 69 11.02 2.42 10.50
C PRO A 69 10.35 3.65 11.11
N ALA A 70 10.47 3.79 12.43
CA ALA A 70 9.99 4.97 13.13
C ALA A 70 10.70 6.23 12.59
N GLY A 71 9.92 7.22 12.14
CA GLY A 71 10.45 8.45 11.55
C GLY A 71 10.61 8.42 10.03
N ALA A 72 10.29 7.29 9.37
CA ALA A 72 10.22 7.25 7.91
C ALA A 72 9.17 8.24 7.39
N GLN A 73 9.54 9.01 6.35
CA GLN A 73 8.71 10.00 5.73
C GLN A 73 8.16 9.49 4.40
N ILE A 74 6.87 9.68 4.17
CA ILE A 74 6.23 9.35 2.89
C ILE A 74 6.50 10.49 1.91
N LEU A 75 7.15 10.18 0.81
CA LEU A 75 7.53 11.13 -0.22
C LEU A 75 6.43 11.32 -1.27
N LEU A 76 5.87 10.20 -1.76
CA LEU A 76 4.88 10.22 -2.83
C LEU A 76 3.92 9.04 -2.70
N VAL A 77 2.64 9.26 -3.02
CA VAL A 77 1.61 8.21 -3.03
C VAL A 77 0.98 8.12 -4.41
N GLY A 78 1.16 6.97 -5.07
CA GLY A 78 0.58 6.67 -6.37
C GLY A 78 -0.76 5.96 -6.22
N ARG A 79 -1.81 6.57 -6.74
CA ARG A 79 -3.16 6.00 -6.81
C ARG A 79 -3.55 5.71 -8.25
N ASP A 80 -4.35 4.67 -8.44
CA ASP A 80 -4.85 4.28 -9.76
C ASP A 80 -6.27 3.70 -9.68
N SER A 81 -6.96 3.71 -10.81
CA SER A 81 -8.29 3.11 -10.98
C SER A 81 -8.18 1.77 -11.68
N GLN A 82 -9.08 0.83 -11.37
CA GLN A 82 -9.09 -0.51 -11.95
C GLN A 82 -10.35 -0.70 -12.79
N PRO A 83 -10.25 -1.16 -14.05
CA PRO A 83 -11.40 -1.29 -14.95
C PRO A 83 -12.54 -2.18 -14.42
N TRP A 84 -12.21 -3.22 -13.65
CA TRP A 84 -13.18 -4.15 -13.06
C TRP A 84 -13.76 -3.69 -11.72
N ALA A 85 -13.28 -2.57 -11.18
CA ALA A 85 -13.67 -2.05 -9.87
C ALA A 85 -14.21 -0.62 -10.04
N PRO A 86 -15.46 -0.44 -10.50
CA PRO A 86 -15.98 0.86 -10.92
C PRO A 86 -15.99 1.92 -9.81
N TRP A 87 -16.08 1.51 -8.54
CA TRP A 87 -15.97 2.45 -7.41
C TRP A 87 -14.62 3.16 -7.34
N THR A 88 -13.55 2.58 -7.93
CA THR A 88 -12.21 3.19 -7.94
C THR A 88 -12.09 4.41 -8.85
N TYR A 89 -13.04 4.62 -9.76
CA TYR A 89 -13.11 5.87 -10.52
C TYR A 89 -13.49 7.07 -9.64
N LEU A 90 -14.26 6.82 -8.57
CA LEU A 90 -14.63 7.83 -7.57
C LEU A 90 -13.61 7.88 -6.43
N ALA A 91 -13.12 6.71 -6.00
CA ALA A 91 -12.16 6.57 -4.91
C ALA A 91 -10.95 5.73 -5.35
N PRO A 92 -9.96 6.32 -6.05
CA PRO A 92 -8.78 5.59 -6.53
C PRO A 92 -8.00 4.91 -5.41
N VAL A 93 -7.57 3.66 -5.66
CA VAL A 93 -6.84 2.88 -4.67
C VAL A 93 -5.36 3.19 -4.73
N VAL A 94 -4.68 3.23 -3.58
CA VAL A 94 -3.22 3.33 -3.56
C VAL A 94 -2.64 2.05 -4.14
N ILE A 95 -1.73 2.16 -5.11
CA ILE A 95 -1.06 1.00 -5.72
C ILE A 95 0.44 0.96 -5.41
N ARG A 96 1.02 2.11 -5.08
CA ARG A 96 2.43 2.27 -4.73
C ARG A 96 2.67 3.52 -3.91
N PHE A 97 3.78 3.57 -3.20
CA PHE A 97 4.26 4.77 -2.55
C PHE A 97 5.79 4.77 -2.47
N ALA A 98 6.37 5.96 -2.33
CA ALA A 98 7.78 6.14 -2.05
C ALA A 98 7.93 6.65 -0.61
N ALA A 99 8.91 6.13 0.11
CA ALA A 99 9.26 6.55 1.45
C ALA A 99 10.78 6.75 1.57
N LEU A 100 11.20 7.55 2.53
CA LEU A 100 12.60 7.75 2.86
C LEU A 100 12.74 7.74 4.38
N ASP A 101 13.74 7.01 4.87
CA ASP A 101 14.10 7.01 6.28
C ASP A 101 15.22 8.04 6.53
N PRO A 102 14.96 9.14 7.27
CA PRO A 102 15.97 10.14 7.57
C PRO A 102 17.16 9.60 8.36
N ALA A 103 16.96 8.54 9.17
CA ALA A 103 18.04 7.91 9.92
C ALA A 103 19.05 7.18 9.01
N GLY A 104 18.65 6.85 7.78
CA GLY A 104 19.52 6.22 6.77
C GLY A 104 20.31 7.22 5.93
N ILE A 105 20.20 8.53 6.19
CA ILE A 105 20.98 9.54 5.48
C ILE A 105 22.42 9.50 5.98
N SER A 106 23.36 9.43 5.05
CA SER A 106 24.80 9.39 5.33
C SER A 106 25.54 10.41 4.47
N GLU A 107 26.65 10.95 4.97
CA GLU A 107 27.54 11.79 4.18
C GLU A 107 28.58 10.94 3.46
N THR A 108 28.91 11.32 2.23
CA THR A 108 30.02 10.74 1.46
C THR A 108 31.29 11.56 1.68
N ALA A 109 32.44 10.97 1.35
CA ALA A 109 33.75 11.65 1.42
C ALA A 109 33.85 12.90 0.52
N GLU A 110 32.95 13.00 -0.48
CA GLU A 110 32.89 14.11 -1.44
C GLU A 110 32.03 15.28 -0.94
N GLY A 111 31.48 15.20 0.29
CA GLY A 111 30.59 16.22 0.86
C GLY A 111 29.16 16.18 0.32
N THR A 112 28.77 15.10 -0.36
CA THR A 112 27.38 14.86 -0.79
C THR A 112 26.63 14.01 0.24
N ARG A 113 25.30 14.11 0.27
CA ARG A 113 24.46 13.25 1.11
C ARG A 113 23.94 12.08 0.31
N ARG A 114 23.94 10.88 0.88
CA ARG A 114 23.39 9.66 0.29
C ARG A 114 22.19 9.21 1.10
N ALA A 115 21.08 8.94 0.43
CA ALA A 115 19.87 8.42 1.03
C ALA A 115 19.24 7.32 0.16
N GLY A 116 18.60 6.34 0.81
CA GLY A 116 17.84 5.30 0.12
C GLY A 116 16.37 5.67 0.04
N ILE A 117 15.83 5.76 -1.18
CA ILE A 117 14.39 5.91 -1.40
C ILE A 117 13.78 4.52 -1.51
N THR A 118 12.91 4.17 -0.57
CA THR A 118 12.16 2.91 -0.58
C THR A 118 10.91 3.06 -1.43
N LEU A 119 10.87 2.36 -2.55
CA LEU A 119 9.71 2.22 -3.43
C LEU A 119 8.94 0.97 -3.03
N VAL A 120 7.71 1.14 -2.58
CA VAL A 120 6.83 0.06 -2.15
C VAL A 120 5.66 -0.01 -3.12
N GLU A 121 5.45 -1.17 -3.73
CA GLU A 121 4.29 -1.46 -4.56
C GLU A 121 3.42 -2.52 -3.90
N ARG A 122 2.11 -2.46 -4.13
CA ARG A 122 1.19 -3.43 -3.54
C ARG A 122 1.43 -4.86 -4.02
N ARG A 123 1.62 -5.02 -5.34
CA ARG A 123 1.78 -6.31 -6.02
C ARG A 123 3.14 -6.45 -6.70
N GLY A 124 4.14 -5.70 -6.23
CA GLY A 124 5.50 -5.69 -6.76
C GLY A 124 6.54 -5.89 -5.66
N PRO A 125 7.82 -6.05 -6.04
CA PRO A 125 8.90 -6.08 -5.06
C PRO A 125 9.05 -4.70 -4.40
N THR A 126 9.43 -4.70 -3.12
CA THR A 126 9.93 -3.47 -2.49
C THR A 126 11.37 -3.24 -2.94
N LEU A 127 11.66 -2.06 -3.48
CA LEU A 127 12.96 -1.68 -4.00
C LEU A 127 13.52 -0.52 -3.19
N VAL A 128 14.79 -0.56 -2.85
CA VAL A 128 15.49 0.60 -2.26
C VAL A 128 16.40 1.18 -3.34
N VAL A 129 16.10 2.40 -3.77
CA VAL A 129 16.87 3.11 -4.79
C VAL A 129 17.84 4.07 -4.09
N PRO A 130 19.14 3.76 -4.04
CA PRO A 130 20.13 4.70 -3.51
C PRO A 130 20.26 5.91 -4.42
N GLN A 131 20.20 7.09 -3.81
CA GLN A 131 20.39 8.36 -4.47
C GLN A 131 21.37 9.23 -3.68
N GLU A 132 22.08 10.08 -4.41
CA GLU A 132 22.99 11.07 -3.85
C GLU A 132 22.51 12.49 -4.15
N PHE A 133 22.81 13.38 -3.22
CA PHE A 133 22.30 14.74 -3.15
C PHE A 133 23.49 15.67 -2.90
N ASP A 134 23.79 16.54 -3.86
CA ASP A 134 24.70 17.67 -3.68
C ASP A 134 23.84 18.89 -3.31
N CYS A 135 23.70 19.10 -2.00
CA CYS A 135 22.88 20.19 -1.46
C CYS A 135 23.46 21.58 -1.78
N ALA A 136 24.78 21.69 -1.96
CA ALA A 136 25.43 22.96 -2.28
C ALA A 136 25.21 23.38 -3.74
N LYS A 137 25.20 22.42 -4.67
CA LYS A 137 25.01 22.67 -6.11
C LYS A 137 23.57 22.50 -6.59
N GLY A 138 22.68 22.00 -5.75
CA GLY A 138 21.30 21.75 -6.18
C GLY A 138 21.18 20.58 -7.16
N LEU A 139 21.95 19.50 -6.96
CA LEU A 139 21.98 18.37 -7.88
C LEU A 139 21.63 17.06 -7.17
N VAL A 140 20.99 16.16 -7.91
CA VAL A 140 20.70 14.78 -7.49
C VAL A 140 21.26 13.80 -8.50
N ARG A 141 21.62 12.61 -8.03
CA ARG A 141 22.12 11.52 -8.85
C ARG A 141 21.58 10.18 -8.35
N PRO A 142 20.82 9.42 -9.15
CA PRO A 142 20.56 8.03 -8.83
C PRO A 142 21.85 7.21 -8.98
N ALA A 143 22.00 6.11 -8.25
CA ALA A 143 23.26 5.36 -8.18
C ALA A 143 23.88 4.90 -9.53
N ARG A 144 23.10 4.85 -10.61
CA ARG A 144 23.58 4.53 -11.98
C ARG A 144 23.29 5.64 -13.00
N GLY A 145 23.02 6.87 -12.56
CA GLY A 145 22.72 8.00 -13.44
C GLY A 145 23.77 9.11 -13.39
N ALA A 146 23.58 10.10 -14.26
CA ALA A 146 24.31 11.35 -14.21
C ALA A 146 23.71 12.30 -13.15
N TRP A 147 24.50 13.30 -12.75
CA TRP A 147 23.99 14.41 -11.97
C TRP A 147 22.99 15.21 -12.79
N SER A 148 21.84 15.52 -12.20
CA SER A 148 20.80 16.36 -12.81
C SER A 148 20.18 17.27 -11.74
N PRO A 149 19.63 18.42 -12.12
CA PRO A 149 18.81 19.19 -11.19
C PRO A 149 17.63 18.33 -10.70
N PRO A 150 17.23 18.46 -9.41
CA PRO A 150 16.04 17.81 -8.91
C PRO A 150 14.79 18.31 -9.65
N GLY A 151 13.73 17.51 -9.63
CA GLY A 151 12.44 17.98 -10.14
C GLY A 151 11.96 19.23 -9.38
N PRO A 152 11.09 20.08 -9.97
CA PRO A 152 10.66 21.36 -9.39
C PRO A 152 10.05 21.26 -7.97
N SER A 153 9.61 20.06 -7.57
CA SER A 153 9.05 19.76 -6.26
C SER A 153 9.48 18.37 -5.77
N ASP A 154 10.75 18.02 -5.93
CA ASP A 154 11.27 16.74 -5.46
C ASP A 154 11.23 16.65 -3.92
N PRO A 155 10.34 15.83 -3.33
CA PRO A 155 10.20 15.72 -1.88
C PRO A 155 11.43 15.05 -1.25
N ALA A 156 12.18 14.21 -1.98
CA ALA A 156 13.39 13.60 -1.43
C ALA A 156 14.47 14.65 -1.19
N TYR A 157 14.62 15.59 -2.14
CA TYR A 157 15.58 16.68 -2.03
C TYR A 157 15.30 17.58 -0.83
N SER A 158 14.03 17.96 -0.60
CA SER A 158 13.65 18.81 0.54
C SER A 158 13.87 18.11 1.89
N VAL A 159 13.61 16.81 2.00
CA VAL A 159 13.86 16.06 3.24
C VAL A 159 15.37 15.91 3.51
N VAL A 160 16.17 15.61 2.48
CA VAL A 160 17.62 15.36 2.64
C VAL A 160 18.41 16.65 2.83
N CYS A 161 18.10 17.70 2.09
CA CYS A 161 18.84 18.98 2.12
C CYS A 161 18.19 20.04 3.02
N GLY A 162 16.88 19.97 3.29
CA GLY A 162 16.17 20.94 4.14
C GLY A 162 16.43 20.79 5.64
N GLY A 163 16.93 19.63 6.09
CA GLY A 163 17.34 19.41 7.48
C GLY A 163 18.78 19.85 7.81
N GLY A 164 19.52 20.42 6.85
CA GLY A 164 20.88 20.91 7.04
C GLY A 164 20.94 22.42 7.14
N GLY A 165 20.55 22.96 8.29
CA GLY A 165 20.90 24.31 8.74
C GLY A 165 21.87 24.23 9.89
#